data_AF-A0A6J7XV97-F1
#
_entry.id   AF-A0A6J7XV97-F1
#
_cell.length_a   1.000
_cell.length_b   1.000
_cell.length_c   1.000
_cell.angle_alpha   90.00
_cell.angle_beta   90.00
_cell.angle_gamma   90.00
#
_symmetry.space_group_name_H-M   'P 1'
#
loop_
_entity.id
_entity.type
_entity.pdbx_description
1 polymer ?
#
loop_
_entity_poly.entity_id
_entity_poly.type
_entity_poly.pdbx_seq_one_letter_code
_entity_poly.pdbx_strand_id
1 'polypeptide(L)'
;MTINGADTRWRILGKYDLVSTNDDGTIGLIDCKVSDSARDSGAFYSPQLEAYAYSLENPAAGKGQSVASIGLLVWNPESAIGQSQESYGFGVRQKYLPVERDIPNFLATIADFINVLEGELPDAGPECTTCSYLIARNALDRV
;
A
#
# COMPACT_ATOMS: atom_id res chain seq x y z
N MET A 1 -19.19 0.49 1.49
CA MET A 1 -18.68 1.14 0.28
C MET A 1 -19.54 0.68 -0.88
N THR A 2 -19.77 1.55 -1.85
CA THR A 2 -20.51 1.21 -3.06
C THR A 2 -19.49 0.99 -4.18
N ILE A 3 -19.50 -0.19 -4.79
CA ILE A 3 -18.63 -0.58 -5.90
C ILE A 3 -19.53 -1.00 -7.06
N ASN A 4 -19.29 -0.46 -8.26
CA ASN A 4 -20.11 -0.72 -9.46
C ASN A 4 -21.62 -0.53 -9.22
N GLY A 5 -22.00 0.44 -8.38
CA GLY A 5 -23.40 0.76 -8.07
C GLY A 5 -24.07 -0.17 -7.05
N ALA A 6 -23.36 -1.14 -6.49
CA ALA A 6 -23.86 -2.04 -5.46
C ALA A 6 -23.09 -1.88 -4.13
N ASP A 7 -23.80 -1.99 -3.02
CA ASP A 7 -23.16 -1.99 -1.70
C ASP A 7 -22.49 -3.32 -1.43
N THR A 8 -21.21 -3.25 -1.06
CA THR A 8 -20.42 -4.44 -0.74
C THR A 8 -20.49 -4.72 0.75
N ARG A 9 -20.36 -6.00 1.14
CA ARG A 9 -20.20 -6.39 2.56
C ARG A 9 -18.79 -6.10 3.09
N TRP A 10 -17.82 -5.94 2.19
CA TRP A 10 -16.43 -5.73 2.53
C TRP A 10 -16.17 -4.32 3.05
N ARG A 11 -15.14 -4.18 3.88
CA ARG A 11 -14.72 -2.92 4.49
C ARG A 11 -13.20 -2.85 4.42
N ILE A 12 -12.68 -1.65 4.21
CA ILE A 12 -11.24 -1.40 4.29
C ILE A 12 -10.90 -1.20 5.76
N LEU A 13 -9.94 -1.99 6.24
CA LEU A 13 -9.31 -1.80 7.52
C LEU A 13 -7.81 -1.66 7.27
N GLY A 14 -7.22 -0.64 7.86
CA GLY A 14 -5.80 -0.36 7.68
C GLY A 14 -5.27 0.57 8.74
N LYS A 15 -3.94 0.73 8.74
CA LYS A 15 -3.21 1.64 9.62
C LYS A 15 -2.25 2.44 8.76
N TYR A 16 -2.47 3.74 8.68
CA TYR A 16 -1.52 4.66 8.07
C TYR A 16 -0.31 4.88 9.00
N ASP A 17 0.83 5.26 8.42
CA ASP A 17 2.03 5.56 9.20
C ASP A 17 1.97 6.98 9.77
N LEU A 18 1.74 7.97 8.90
CA LEU A 18 1.72 9.38 9.27
C LEU A 18 0.50 10.10 8.69
N VAL A 19 -0.10 10.95 9.52
CA VAL A 19 -1.13 11.92 9.17
C VAL A 19 -0.64 13.30 9.56
N SER A 20 -0.65 14.22 8.61
CA SER A 20 -0.38 15.63 8.83
C SER A 20 -1.67 16.42 8.65
N THR A 21 -1.92 17.40 9.51
CA THR A 21 -3.01 18.37 9.35
C THR A 21 -2.42 19.65 8.77
N ASN A 22 -2.92 20.08 7.62
CA ASN A 22 -2.55 21.34 6.99
C ASN A 22 -3.20 22.51 7.72
N ASP A 23 -2.69 23.73 7.50
CA ASP A 23 -3.21 24.95 8.14
C ASP A 23 -4.69 25.22 7.81
N ASP A 24 -5.18 24.75 6.66
CA ASP A 24 -6.59 24.85 6.24
C ASP A 24 -7.48 23.74 6.81
N GLY A 25 -6.92 22.83 7.62
CA GLY A 25 -7.61 21.71 8.26
C GLY A 25 -7.75 20.46 7.39
N THR A 26 -7.25 20.46 6.14
CA THR A 26 -7.16 19.25 5.32
C THR A 26 -6.03 18.34 5.78
N ILE A 27 -6.04 17.07 5.36
CA ILE A 27 -5.05 16.07 5.75
C ILE A 27 -4.09 15.74 4.61
N GLY A 28 -2.81 15.61 4.94
CA GLY A 28 -1.81 14.90 4.14
C GLY A 28 -1.55 13.51 4.73
N LEU A 29 -1.63 12.47 3.91
CA LEU A 29 -1.24 11.10 4.29
C LEU A 29 0.15 10.77 3.76
N ILE A 30 0.98 10.20 4.62
CA ILE A 30 2.33 9.79 4.26
C ILE A 30 2.53 8.36 4.75
N ASP A 31 2.91 7.47 3.83
CA ASP A 31 3.33 6.11 4.15
C ASP A 31 4.87 6.02 4.07
N CYS A 32 5.44 5.32 5.04
CA CYS A 32 6.85 5.32 5.36
C CYS A 32 7.50 4.04 4.83
N LYS A 33 8.41 4.16 3.85
CA LYS A 33 9.07 3.00 3.25
C LYS A 33 10.57 3.01 3.50
N VAL A 34 11.10 1.86 3.91
CA VAL A 34 12.54 1.60 3.91
C VAL A 34 12.83 0.68 2.74
N SER A 35 13.56 1.17 1.74
CA SER A 35 13.74 0.47 0.47
C SER A 35 15.06 0.87 -0.19
N ASP A 36 15.77 -0.10 -0.75
CA ASP A 36 16.96 0.13 -1.60
C ASP A 36 16.57 0.43 -3.06
N SER A 37 15.28 0.28 -3.39
CA SER A 37 14.80 0.17 -4.75
C SER A 37 14.53 1.55 -5.35
N ALA A 38 15.25 1.88 -6.42
CA ALA A 38 14.89 3.00 -7.30
C ALA A 38 13.53 2.78 -8.00
N ARG A 39 12.89 1.60 -7.81
CA ARG A 39 11.62 1.18 -8.42
C ARG A 39 10.40 1.55 -7.59
N ASP A 40 10.59 2.20 -6.44
CA ASP A 40 9.51 2.78 -5.65
C ASP A 40 8.86 3.93 -6.44
N SER A 41 8.09 3.56 -7.47
CA SER A 41 7.25 4.48 -8.21
C SER A 41 5.99 4.69 -7.39
N GLY A 42 5.56 5.94 -7.25
CA GLY A 42 4.34 6.28 -6.53
C GLY A 42 3.11 5.49 -6.99
N ALA A 43 3.09 5.08 -8.27
CA ALA A 43 2.03 4.29 -8.87
C ALA A 43 1.83 2.92 -8.19
N PHE A 44 2.91 2.22 -7.80
CA PHE A 44 2.80 0.90 -7.17
C PHE A 44 2.10 0.96 -5.81
N TYR A 45 2.31 2.04 -5.06
CA TYR A 45 1.73 2.25 -3.74
C TYR A 45 0.41 3.04 -3.77
N SER A 46 -0.02 3.52 -4.94
CA SER A 46 -1.25 4.29 -5.10
C SER A 46 -2.48 3.58 -4.50
N PRO A 47 -2.72 2.27 -4.74
CA PRO A 47 -3.88 1.59 -4.15
C PRO A 47 -3.87 1.57 -2.61
N GLN A 48 -2.70 1.46 -1.99
CA GLN A 48 -2.57 1.48 -0.52
C GLN A 48 -2.91 2.87 0.04
N LEU A 49 -2.33 3.91 -0.55
CA LEU A 49 -2.54 5.28 -0.11
C LEU A 49 -3.98 5.76 -0.36
N GLU A 50 -4.58 5.39 -1.50
CA GLU A 50 -5.99 5.66 -1.78
C GLU A 50 -6.92 4.93 -0.81
N ALA A 51 -6.59 3.71 -0.39
CA ALA A 51 -7.38 3.01 0.61
C ALA A 51 -7.44 3.78 1.95
N TYR A 52 -6.33 4.38 2.37
CA TYR A 52 -6.31 5.24 3.56
C TYR A 52 -7.11 6.53 3.34
N ALA A 53 -6.92 7.19 2.20
CA ALA A 53 -7.63 8.43 1.88
C ALA A 53 -9.15 8.20 1.84
N TYR A 54 -9.59 7.19 1.10
CA TYR A 54 -11.00 6.79 1.00
C TYR A 54 -11.60 6.49 2.37
N SER A 55 -10.86 5.79 3.24
CA SER A 55 -11.34 5.42 4.58
C SER A 55 -11.49 6.62 5.51
N LEU A 56 -10.64 7.64 5.39
CA LEU A 56 -10.75 8.89 6.15
C LEU A 56 -11.85 9.82 5.61
N GLU A 57 -12.04 9.84 4.29
CA GLU A 57 -13.09 10.61 3.63
C GLU A 57 -14.48 9.99 3.87
N ASN A 58 -14.55 8.66 3.99
CA ASN A 58 -15.78 7.87 4.12
C ASN A 58 -15.73 6.92 5.33
N PRO A 59 -15.59 7.43 6.57
CA PRO A 59 -15.39 6.58 7.73
C PRO A 59 -16.66 5.81 8.08
N ALA A 60 -16.50 4.61 8.62
CA ALA A 60 -17.63 3.81 9.11
C ALA A 60 -18.35 4.47 10.31
N ALA A 61 -17.62 5.30 11.07
CA ALA A 61 -18.15 6.08 12.18
C ALA A 61 -17.36 7.39 12.34
N GLY A 62 -18.03 8.44 12.81
CA GLY A 62 -17.43 9.77 12.97
C GLY A 62 -17.57 10.64 11.73
N LYS A 63 -16.85 11.77 11.74
CA LYS A 63 -16.89 12.76 10.64
C LYS A 63 -15.78 12.45 9.64
N GLY A 64 -16.13 12.46 8.35
CA GLY A 64 -15.14 12.38 7.27
C GLY A 64 -14.17 13.56 7.28
N GLN A 65 -12.93 13.30 6.86
CA GLN A 65 -11.86 14.28 6.76
C GLN A 65 -11.40 14.40 5.31
N SER A 66 -11.16 15.63 4.86
CA SER A 66 -10.71 15.89 3.48
C SER A 66 -9.22 15.61 3.35
N VAL A 67 -8.84 14.73 2.43
CA VAL A 67 -7.42 14.41 2.18
C VAL A 67 -6.93 15.21 0.97
N ALA A 68 -6.06 16.18 1.23
CA ALA A 68 -5.51 17.07 0.21
C ALA A 68 -4.32 16.45 -0.55
N SER A 69 -3.54 15.59 0.11
CA SER A 69 -2.38 14.95 -0.50
C SER A 69 -2.10 13.57 0.06
N ILE A 70 -1.49 12.73 -0.78
CA ILE A 70 -0.97 11.43 -0.41
C ILE A 70 0.47 11.29 -0.95
N GLY A 71 1.32 10.58 -0.23
CA GLY A 71 2.69 10.37 -0.70
C GLY A 71 3.47 9.34 0.11
N LEU A 72 4.69 9.08 -0.34
CA LEU A 72 5.63 8.22 0.34
C LEU A 72 6.79 9.03 0.89
N LEU A 73 7.22 8.71 2.10
CA LEU A 73 8.53 9.11 2.59
C LEU A 73 9.43 7.87 2.58
N VAL A 74 10.40 7.88 1.66
CA VAL A 74 11.29 6.75 1.41
C VAL A 74 12.65 7.01 2.05
N TRP A 75 13.11 6.08 2.88
CA TRP A 75 14.47 6.02 3.41
C TRP A 75 15.24 4.89 2.73
N ASN A 76 16.28 5.25 2.00
CA ASN A 76 17.21 4.30 1.41
C ASN A 76 18.46 4.19 2.31
N PRO A 77 18.71 3.05 2.98
CA PRO A 77 19.93 2.84 3.75
C PRO A 77 21.15 2.75 2.82
N GLU A 78 22.08 3.70 2.91
CA GLU A 78 23.23 3.79 2.01
C GLU A 78 24.54 3.36 2.66
N SER A 79 24.66 3.53 3.97
CA SER A 79 25.92 3.27 4.68
C SER A 79 25.69 2.89 6.13
N ALA A 80 26.64 2.17 6.72
CA ALA A 80 26.75 2.06 8.16
C ALA A 80 27.56 3.24 8.70
N ILE A 81 27.11 3.83 9.81
CA ILE A 81 27.79 4.92 10.52
C ILE A 81 28.16 4.41 11.90
N GLY A 82 29.41 4.55 12.33
CA GLY A 82 29.85 4.12 13.67
C GLY A 82 31.21 3.41 13.66
N GLN A 83 31.73 3.05 14.84
CA GLN A 83 33.06 2.45 14.99
C GLN A 83 33.05 1.10 15.74
N SER A 84 31.92 0.70 16.33
CA SER A 84 31.77 -0.56 17.05
C SER A 84 30.37 -1.14 16.88
N GLN A 85 30.19 -2.43 17.20
CA GLN A 85 28.87 -3.08 17.18
C GLN A 85 27.84 -2.39 18.07
N GLU A 86 28.24 -1.75 19.18
CA GLU A 86 27.30 -1.02 20.05
C GLU A 86 27.00 0.41 19.56
N SER A 87 27.72 0.91 18.55
CA SER A 87 27.61 2.29 18.05
C SER A 87 27.26 2.40 16.57
N TYR A 88 26.96 1.28 15.90
CA TYR A 88 26.51 1.31 14.52
C TYR A 88 25.09 1.87 14.38
N GLY A 89 24.93 2.84 13.49
CA GLY A 89 23.69 3.32 12.92
C GLY A 89 23.71 3.21 11.40
N PHE A 90 22.64 3.66 10.76
CA PHE A 90 22.51 3.65 9.29
C PHE A 90 22.40 5.08 8.77
N GLY A 91 23.26 5.42 7.80
CA GLY A 91 23.11 6.58 6.95
C GLY A 91 21.99 6.33 5.96
N VAL A 92 21.05 7.26 5.84
CA VAL A 92 19.88 7.13 4.97
C VAL A 92 19.80 8.31 4.01
N ARG A 93 19.54 8.03 2.72
CA ARG A 93 19.05 9.03 1.78
C ARG A 93 17.54 9.06 1.86
N GLN A 94 16.98 10.25 2.06
CA GLN A 94 15.54 10.45 2.19
C GLN A 94 14.97 11.08 0.93
N LYS A 95 13.80 10.61 0.50
CA LYS A 95 13.06 11.19 -0.62
C LYS A 95 11.56 11.18 -0.32
N TYR A 96 10.91 12.33 -0.50
CA TYR A 96 9.46 12.39 -0.55
C TYR A 96 8.99 12.18 -2.00
N LEU A 97 7.99 11.32 -2.17
CA LEU A 97 7.37 11.02 -3.45
C LEU A 97 5.88 11.36 -3.36
N PRO A 98 5.42 12.46 -3.97
CA PRO A 98 3.98 12.70 -4.08
C PRO A 98 3.35 11.63 -4.95
N VAL A 99 2.13 11.22 -4.60
CA VAL A 99 1.34 10.29 -5.39
C VAL A 99 0.08 11.01 -5.84
N GLU A 100 -0.18 11.00 -7.14
CA GLU A 100 -1.41 11.57 -7.69
C GLU A 100 -2.60 10.68 -7.31
N ARG A 101 -3.71 11.32 -6.94
CA ARG A 101 -4.97 10.65 -6.61
C ARG A 101 -5.60 10.08 -7.88
N ASP A 102 -6.03 8.82 -7.83
CA ASP A 102 -6.75 8.15 -8.92
C ASP A 102 -7.85 7.26 -8.33
N ILE A 103 -8.92 7.93 -7.89
CA ILE A 103 -10.09 7.29 -7.29
C ILE A 103 -10.76 6.30 -8.27
N PRO A 104 -10.94 6.61 -9.58
CA PRO A 104 -11.50 5.64 -10.52
C PRO A 104 -10.71 4.34 -10.60
N ASN A 105 -9.38 4.42 -10.77
CA ASN A 105 -8.53 3.22 -10.81
C ASN A 105 -8.53 2.47 -9.47
N PHE A 106 -8.54 3.20 -8.35
CA PHE A 106 -8.66 2.59 -7.02
C PHE A 106 -9.96 1.79 -6.87
N LEU A 107 -11.12 2.37 -7.23
CA LEU A 107 -12.41 1.68 -7.12
C LEU A 107 -12.48 0.46 -8.06
N ALA A 108 -11.90 0.54 -9.26
CA ALA A 108 -11.78 -0.60 -10.16
C ALA A 108 -10.91 -1.71 -9.53
N THR A 109 -9.76 -1.35 -8.94
CA THR A 109 -8.87 -2.29 -8.24
C THR A 109 -9.57 -2.98 -7.07
N ILE A 110 -10.36 -2.24 -6.28
CA ILE A 110 -11.15 -2.82 -5.19
C ILE A 110 -12.23 -3.77 -5.73
N ALA A 111 -12.85 -3.46 -6.87
CA ALA A 111 -13.78 -4.38 -7.51
C ALA A 111 -13.11 -5.70 -7.90
N ASP A 112 -11.90 -5.64 -8.47
CA ASP A 112 -11.12 -6.83 -8.82
C ASP A 112 -10.79 -7.67 -7.58
N PHE A 113 -10.40 -7.04 -6.47
CA PHE A 113 -10.16 -7.75 -5.21
C PHE A 113 -11.42 -8.43 -4.68
N ILE A 114 -12.57 -7.77 -4.73
CA ILE A 114 -13.84 -8.38 -4.31
C ILE A 114 -14.20 -9.56 -5.21
N ASN A 115 -14.01 -9.44 -6.52
CA ASN A 115 -14.24 -10.53 -7.46
C ASN A 115 -13.36 -11.75 -7.13
N VAL A 116 -12.09 -11.55 -6.76
CA VAL A 116 -11.21 -12.63 -6.32
C VAL A 116 -11.65 -13.24 -4.98
N LEU A 117 -12.18 -12.43 -4.06
CA LEU A 117 -12.64 -12.90 -2.74
C LEU A 117 -13.96 -13.66 -2.78
N GLU A 118 -14.83 -13.36 -3.74
CA GLU A 118 -16.17 -13.93 -3.84
C GLU A 118 -16.36 -14.92 -5.01
N GLY A 119 -15.47 -14.88 -6.00
CA GLY A 119 -15.50 -15.72 -7.19
C GLY A 119 -14.64 -16.99 -7.09
N GLU A 120 -14.48 -17.65 -8.22
CA GLU A 120 -13.53 -18.75 -8.36
C GLU A 120 -12.09 -18.21 -8.35
N LEU A 121 -11.18 -18.97 -7.73
CA LEU A 121 -9.77 -18.62 -7.74
C LEU A 121 -9.26 -18.60 -9.18
N PRO A 122 -8.61 -17.51 -9.62
CA PRO A 122 -8.10 -17.42 -10.97
C PRO A 122 -6.95 -18.42 -11.18
N ASP A 123 -6.73 -18.79 -12.44
CA ASP A 123 -5.53 -19.54 -12.81
C ASP A 123 -4.27 -18.79 -12.40
N ALA A 124 -3.24 -19.56 -12.02
CA ALA A 124 -1.94 -18.99 -11.69
C ALA A 124 -1.38 -18.23 -12.91
N GLY A 125 -0.92 -16.99 -12.68
CA GLY A 125 -0.23 -16.22 -13.71
C GLY A 125 1.04 -16.93 -14.19
N PRO A 126 1.44 -16.75 -15.46
CA PRO A 126 2.56 -17.46 -16.06
C PRO A 126 3.91 -17.18 -15.37
N GLU A 127 4.02 -16.05 -14.68
CA GLU A 127 5.23 -15.62 -13.96
C GLU A 127 5.10 -15.72 -12.43
N CYS A 128 4.07 -16.43 -11.93
CA CYS A 128 3.86 -16.59 -10.49
C CYS A 128 4.93 -17.50 -9.86
N THR A 129 6.05 -16.91 -9.43
CA THR A 129 7.18 -17.64 -8.82
C THR A 129 6.77 -18.42 -7.57
N THR A 130 5.87 -17.89 -6.75
CA THR A 130 5.29 -18.60 -5.60
C THR A 130 4.49 -19.82 -6.04
N CYS A 131 3.70 -19.71 -7.10
CA CYS A 131 2.92 -20.82 -7.63
C CYS A 131 3.86 -21.92 -8.17
N SER A 132 4.89 -21.53 -8.94
CA SER A 132 5.92 -22.46 -9.41
C SER A 132 6.64 -23.17 -8.27
N TYR A 133 6.98 -22.42 -7.21
CA TYR A 133 7.58 -22.97 -6.00
C TYR A 133 6.65 -23.99 -5.31
N LEU A 134 5.37 -23.66 -5.11
CA LEU A 134 4.41 -24.56 -4.46
C LEU A 134 4.18 -25.83 -5.27
N ILE A 135 4.11 -25.74 -6.60
CA ILE A 135 3.99 -26.90 -7.49
C ILE A 135 5.22 -27.81 -7.31
N ALA A 136 6.42 -27.24 -7.41
CA ALA A 136 7.67 -27.99 -7.25
C ALA A 136 7.79 -28.61 -5.85
N ARG A 137 7.41 -27.88 -4.81
CA ARG A 137 7.44 -28.34 -3.42
C ARG A 137 6.48 -29.51 -3.19
N ASN A 138 5.22 -29.37 -3.59
CA ASN A 138 4.18 -30.39 -3.37
C ASN A 138 4.47 -31.68 -4.16
N ALA A 139 5.21 -31.61 -5.27
CA ALA A 139 5.64 -32.79 -6.00
C ALA A 139 6.62 -33.68 -5.20
N LEU A 140 7.36 -33.11 -4.23
CA LEU A 140 8.28 -33.86 -3.37
C LEU A 140 7.55 -34.68 -2.30
N ASP A 141 6.34 -34.27 -1.90
CA ASP A 141 5.54 -34.96 -0.87
C ASP A 141 4.69 -36.11 -1.44
N ARG A 142 4.75 -36.34 -2.76
CA ARG A 142 4.03 -37.41 -3.47
C ARG A 142 4.92 -38.62 -3.83
N VAL A 143 6.13 -38.67 -3.27
CA VAL A 143 7.10 -39.78 -3.43
C VAL A 143 7.07 -40.68 -2.20
#